data_AF-A0A935B7R5-F1
#
_entry.id   AF-A0A935B7R5-F1
#
_cell.length_a   1.000
_cell.length_b   1.000
_cell.length_c   1.000
_cell.angle_alpha   90.00
_cell.angle_beta   90.00
_cell.angle_gamma   90.00
#
_symmetry.space_group_name_H-M   'P 1'
#
loop_
_entity.id
_entity.type
_entity.pdbx_description
1 polymer ?
#
loop_
_entity_poly.entity_id
_entity_poly.type
_entity_poly.pdbx_seq_one_letter_code
_entity_poly.pdbx_strand_id
1 'polypeptide(L)'
;MGREAVAIARWRGAAEEVKAFLESQEIILRGAIRARFARSGISDVVAEGNALALRCNDETLMLELGEAEALKWRDALLKRPPSLSDKLGIGPNKRACVIGEVNDPELVGALASATCVEPGDAAVLLAIVMNETGLLSAFAEASRNPHLALWCIYPKGKDASIGDKAVREFMRSSGYMDNKSCAVSARLTATRYSRKP
;
A
#
# COMPACT_ATOMS: atom_id res chain seq x y z
N MET A 1 -3.49 -8.23 4.02
CA MET A 1 -4.66 -9.13 3.97
C MET A 1 -5.14 -9.30 5.39
N GLY A 2 -6.46 -9.33 5.59
CA GLY A 2 -7.04 -9.64 6.90
C GLY A 2 -6.71 -11.07 7.33
N ARG A 3 -6.82 -11.35 8.63
CA ARG A 3 -6.62 -12.69 9.19
C ARG A 3 -7.85 -13.10 9.98
N GLU A 4 -8.15 -14.38 10.01
CA GLU A 4 -9.20 -14.93 10.87
C GLU A 4 -8.69 -16.19 11.57
N ALA A 5 -9.15 -16.40 12.80
CA ALA A 5 -8.83 -17.57 13.60
C ALA A 5 -9.94 -17.84 14.62
N VAL A 6 -10.09 -19.10 15.01
CA VAL A 6 -10.80 -19.46 16.25
C VAL A 6 -9.77 -19.44 17.37
N ALA A 7 -10.10 -18.81 18.49
CA ALA A 7 -9.20 -18.62 19.61
C ALA A 7 -9.96 -18.60 20.94
N ILE A 8 -9.27 -18.92 22.03
CA ILE A 8 -9.77 -18.56 23.36
C ILE A 8 -9.40 -17.09 23.61
N ALA A 9 -10.41 -16.24 23.76
CA ALA A 9 -10.22 -14.83 24.11
C ALA A 9 -10.37 -14.65 25.62
N ARG A 10 -9.37 -14.03 26.24
CA ARG A 10 -9.43 -13.57 27.63
C ARG A 10 -9.56 -12.05 27.66
N TRP A 11 -10.69 -11.56 28.16
CA TRP A 11 -10.98 -10.13 28.23
C TRP A 11 -11.97 -9.84 29.37
N ARG A 12 -11.68 -8.82 30.19
CA ARG A 12 -12.51 -8.41 31.34
C ARG A 12 -12.89 -9.56 32.28
N GLY A 13 -11.97 -10.50 32.50
CA GLY A 13 -12.16 -11.67 33.37
C GLY A 13 -12.96 -12.83 32.76
N ALA A 14 -13.49 -12.69 31.54
CA ALA A 14 -14.07 -13.81 30.79
C ALA A 14 -13.00 -14.52 29.97
N ALA A 15 -13.15 -15.84 29.77
CA ALA A 15 -12.29 -16.67 28.94
C ALA A 15 -13.18 -17.57 28.07
N GLU A 16 -13.39 -17.19 26.82
CA GLU A 16 -14.39 -17.82 25.94
C GLU A 16 -13.82 -18.10 24.56
N GLU A 17 -14.31 -19.15 23.91
CA GLU A 17 -14.01 -19.38 22.51
C GLU A 17 -14.70 -18.32 21.63
N VAL A 18 -13.92 -17.72 20.73
CA VAL A 18 -14.37 -16.71 19.79
C VAL A 18 -13.82 -16.96 18.40
N LYS A 19 -14.55 -16.46 17.40
CA LYS A 19 -13.99 -16.21 16.08
C LYS A 19 -13.43 -14.79 16.05
N ALA A 20 -12.12 -14.68 15.94
CA ALA A 20 -11.40 -13.41 15.88
C ALA A 20 -11.05 -13.07 14.43
N PHE A 21 -11.23 -11.80 14.06
CA PHE A 21 -10.86 -11.25 12.76
C PHE A 21 -9.92 -10.06 12.96
N LEU A 22 -8.77 -10.08 12.30
CA LEU A 22 -7.88 -8.94 12.17
C LEU A 22 -8.11 -8.29 10.80
N GLU A 23 -8.76 -7.13 10.81
CA GLU A 23 -9.00 -6.31 9.63
C GLU A 23 -7.97 -5.18 9.50
N SER A 24 -8.08 -4.41 8.43
CA SER A 24 -7.15 -3.30 8.17
C SER A 24 -7.21 -2.21 9.26
N GLN A 25 -8.39 -1.99 9.85
CA GLN A 25 -8.65 -0.90 10.80
C GLN A 25 -9.09 -1.35 12.20
N GLU A 26 -9.39 -2.62 12.41
CA GLU A 26 -9.90 -3.12 13.69
C GLU A 26 -9.62 -4.61 13.91
N ILE A 27 -9.69 -5.02 15.17
CA ILE A 27 -9.89 -6.42 15.56
C ILE A 27 -11.37 -6.61 15.91
N ILE A 28 -12.00 -7.64 15.36
CA ILE A 28 -13.40 -7.98 15.62
C ILE A 28 -13.45 -9.35 16.29
N LEU A 29 -14.08 -9.42 17.46
CA LEU A 29 -14.39 -10.68 18.13
C LEU A 29 -15.88 -11.01 17.95
N ARG A 30 -16.17 -12.26 17.58
CA ARG A 30 -17.52 -12.80 17.49
C ARG A 30 -17.61 -14.07 18.32
N GLY A 31 -18.74 -14.26 19.01
CA GLY A 31 -18.97 -15.42 19.86
C GLY A 31 -19.66 -15.01 21.15
N ALA A 32 -19.28 -15.66 22.27
CA ALA A 32 -19.70 -15.28 23.60
C ALA A 32 -19.12 -13.91 24.02
N ILE A 33 -17.85 -13.65 23.68
CA ILE A 33 -17.28 -12.30 23.72
C ILE A 33 -17.50 -11.63 22.36
N ARG A 34 -18.16 -10.46 22.37
CA ARG A 34 -18.41 -9.63 21.19
C ARG A 34 -17.85 -8.23 21.40
N ALA A 35 -16.85 -7.88 20.61
CA ALA A 35 -16.17 -6.60 20.71
C ALA A 35 -15.57 -6.19 19.36
N ARG A 36 -15.34 -4.89 19.21
CA ARG A 36 -14.57 -4.30 18.13
C ARG A 36 -13.54 -3.35 18.72
N PHE A 37 -12.28 -3.54 18.33
CA PHE A 37 -11.17 -2.73 18.81
C PHE A 37 -10.55 -2.01 17.63
N ALA A 38 -10.73 -0.69 17.57
CA ALA A 38 -10.09 0.14 16.56
C ALA A 38 -8.56 0.00 16.68
N ARG A 39 -7.89 -0.17 15.55
CA ARG A 39 -6.44 -0.36 15.49
C ARG A 39 -5.66 0.81 16.07
N SER A 40 -6.22 2.02 16.03
CA SER A 40 -5.67 3.22 16.68
C SER A 40 -5.64 3.14 18.20
N GLY A 41 -6.49 2.30 18.81
CA GLY A 41 -6.53 2.08 20.25
C GLY A 41 -5.77 0.82 20.69
N ILE A 42 -5.02 0.18 19.79
CA ILE A 42 -4.23 -1.02 20.08
C ILE A 42 -2.77 -0.63 20.37
N SER A 43 -2.23 -1.10 21.49
CA SER A 43 -0.83 -0.95 21.87
C SER A 43 -0.28 -2.24 22.52
N ASP A 44 1.01 -2.23 22.86
CA ASP A 44 1.69 -3.32 23.60
C ASP A 44 1.43 -4.72 23.04
N VAL A 45 1.59 -4.84 21.71
CA VAL A 45 1.33 -6.08 20.99
C VAL A 45 2.51 -7.04 21.14
N VAL A 46 2.30 -8.15 21.86
CA VAL A 46 3.31 -9.16 22.15
C VAL A 46 2.76 -10.54 21.82
N ALA A 47 3.57 -11.38 21.18
CA ALA A 47 3.27 -12.80 21.02
C ALA A 47 4.10 -13.59 22.04
N GLU A 48 3.44 -14.36 22.91
CA GLU A 48 4.04 -15.17 23.96
C GLU A 48 3.50 -16.60 23.88
N GLY A 49 4.36 -17.55 23.51
CA GLY A 49 3.95 -18.94 23.34
C GLY A 49 2.80 -19.08 22.33
N ASN A 50 1.66 -19.60 22.79
CA ASN A 50 0.46 -19.81 21.97
C ASN A 50 -0.47 -18.59 21.91
N ALA A 51 -0.14 -17.48 22.57
CA ALA A 51 -1.05 -16.36 22.76
C ALA A 51 -0.52 -15.05 22.19
N LEU A 52 -1.44 -14.21 21.73
CA LEU A 52 -1.21 -12.81 21.40
C LEU A 52 -1.81 -11.95 22.52
N ALA A 53 -0.96 -11.22 23.23
CA ALA A 53 -1.35 -10.22 24.22
C ALA A 53 -1.29 -8.83 23.59
N LEU A 54 -2.30 -8.01 23.85
CA LEU A 54 -2.33 -6.61 23.40
C LEU A 54 -3.20 -5.77 24.35
N ARG A 55 -2.94 -4.47 24.40
CA ARG A 55 -3.83 -3.50 25.06
C ARG A 55 -4.79 -2.91 24.04
N CYS A 56 -6.08 -2.87 24.37
CA CYS A 56 -7.14 -2.22 23.61
C CYS A 56 -7.81 -1.18 24.50
N ASN A 57 -7.67 0.11 24.19
CA ASN A 57 -8.26 1.19 25.01
C ASN A 57 -7.98 1.01 26.52
N ASP A 58 -6.72 0.75 26.85
CA ASP A 58 -6.22 0.47 28.20
C ASP A 58 -6.65 -0.85 28.88
N GLU A 59 -7.39 -1.70 28.17
CA GLU A 59 -7.76 -3.03 28.65
C GLU A 59 -6.90 -4.11 28.01
N THR A 60 -6.48 -5.10 28.79
CA THR A 60 -5.74 -6.25 28.27
C THR A 60 -6.67 -7.23 27.57
N LEU A 61 -6.35 -7.54 26.31
CA LEU A 61 -6.92 -8.63 25.55
C LEU A 61 -5.83 -9.68 25.29
N MET A 62 -6.14 -10.94 25.56
CA MET A 62 -5.30 -12.07 25.19
C MET A 62 -6.07 -12.99 24.26
N LEU A 63 -5.45 -13.39 23.15
CA LEU A 63 -6.00 -14.34 22.18
C LEU A 63 -5.08 -15.56 22.08
N GLU A 64 -5.54 -16.72 22.54
CA GLU A 64 -4.84 -17.99 22.37
C GLU A 64 -5.06 -18.50 20.94
N LEU A 65 -4.19 -18.09 20.01
CA LEU A 65 -4.29 -18.35 18.56
C LEU A 65 -3.48 -19.57 18.10
N GLY A 66 -2.60 -20.07 18.96
CA GLY A 66 -1.48 -20.93 18.58
C GLY A 66 -0.27 -20.12 18.13
N GLU A 67 0.93 -20.65 18.36
CA GLU A 67 2.21 -19.93 18.24
C GLU A 67 2.42 -19.28 16.87
N ALA A 68 2.22 -20.05 15.81
CA ALA A 68 2.42 -19.56 14.44
C ALA A 68 1.45 -18.43 14.07
N GLU A 69 0.18 -18.51 14.50
CA GLU A 69 -0.79 -17.45 14.23
C GLU A 69 -0.60 -16.25 15.14
N ALA A 70 -0.23 -16.43 16.42
CA ALA A 70 0.11 -15.34 17.31
C ALA A 70 1.24 -14.47 16.75
N LEU A 71 2.34 -15.07 16.28
CA LEU A 71 3.44 -14.35 15.63
C LEU A 71 2.99 -13.60 14.38
N LYS A 72 2.22 -14.26 13.51
CA LYS A 72 1.69 -13.68 12.27
C LYS A 72 0.73 -12.51 12.53
N TRP A 73 -0.07 -12.57 13.59
CA TRP A 73 -0.97 -11.50 14.00
C TRP A 73 -0.21 -10.33 14.62
N ARG A 74 0.77 -10.60 15.50
CA ARG A 74 1.69 -9.58 16.03
C ARG A 74 2.36 -8.81 14.90
N ASP A 75 2.97 -9.52 13.95
CA ASP A 75 3.67 -8.90 12.82
C ASP A 75 2.70 -8.09 11.96
N ALA A 76 1.48 -8.60 11.76
CA ALA A 76 0.45 -7.87 11.02
C ALA A 76 -0.03 -6.60 11.74
N LEU A 77 -0.08 -6.58 13.08
CA LEU A 77 -0.46 -5.44 13.90
C LEU A 77 0.66 -4.39 14.01
N LEU A 78 1.91 -4.84 14.14
CA LEU A 78 3.10 -3.98 14.21
C LEU A 78 3.55 -3.47 12.85
N LYS A 79 3.11 -4.09 11.75
CA LYS A 79 3.43 -3.63 10.40
C LYS A 79 2.96 -2.19 10.19
N ARG A 80 3.92 -1.30 9.96
CA ARG A 80 3.65 0.09 9.57
C ARG A 80 2.90 0.12 8.23
N PRO A 81 2.00 1.09 8.02
CA PRO A 81 1.45 1.35 6.69
C PRO A 81 2.58 1.51 5.68
N PRO A 82 2.44 0.94 4.46
CA PRO A 82 3.48 1.06 3.45
C PRO A 82 3.70 2.54 3.12
N SER A 83 4.97 2.94 3.05
CA SER A 83 5.35 4.27 2.59
C SER A 83 4.98 4.48 1.11
N LEU A 84 5.07 5.73 0.62
CA LEU A 84 4.84 5.99 -0.80
C LEU A 84 5.88 5.27 -1.70
N SER A 85 7.15 5.22 -1.28
CA SER A 85 8.18 4.47 -2.01
C SER A 85 7.88 2.97 -2.02
N ASP A 86 7.40 2.38 -0.91
CA ASP A 86 6.95 0.98 -0.88
C ASP A 86 5.79 0.73 -1.86
N LYS A 87 4.82 1.64 -1.90
CA LYS A 87 3.66 1.56 -2.80
C LYS A 87 4.09 1.64 -4.27
N LEU A 88 5.01 2.54 -4.61
CA LEU A 88 5.56 2.67 -5.95
C LEU A 88 6.54 1.54 -6.31
N GLY A 89 7.04 0.82 -5.30
CA GLY A 89 8.01 -0.26 -5.46
C GLY A 89 9.42 0.22 -5.76
N ILE A 90 9.77 1.42 -5.28
CA ILE A 90 11.04 2.09 -5.54
C ILE A 90 11.90 2.13 -4.28
N GLY A 91 13.21 2.22 -4.46
CA GLY A 91 14.19 2.34 -3.37
C GLY A 91 15.62 2.34 -3.88
N PRO A 92 16.63 2.33 -2.99
CA PRO A 92 18.04 2.37 -3.39
C PRO A 92 18.45 1.27 -4.36
N ASN A 93 17.86 0.07 -4.21
CA ASN A 93 18.11 -1.09 -5.07
C ASN A 93 17.08 -1.27 -6.20
N LYS A 94 16.09 -0.37 -6.29
CA LYS A 94 15.01 -0.38 -7.29
C LYS A 94 14.73 1.06 -7.71
N ARG A 95 15.68 1.66 -8.41
CA ARG A 95 15.65 3.08 -8.76
C ARG A 95 14.64 3.35 -9.86
N ALA A 96 14.05 4.55 -9.86
CA ALA A 96 13.14 5.04 -10.88
C ALA A 96 13.84 6.08 -11.77
N CYS A 97 13.63 5.98 -13.08
CA CYS A 97 13.92 7.09 -13.99
C CYS A 97 12.68 7.99 -14.05
N VAL A 98 12.86 9.26 -13.69
CA VAL A 98 11.77 10.23 -13.54
C VAL A 98 11.61 11.07 -14.80
N ILE A 99 10.37 11.22 -15.27
CA ILE A 99 10.03 11.97 -16.48
C ILE A 99 9.09 13.11 -16.09
N GLY A 100 9.53 14.35 -16.29
CA GLY A 100 8.80 15.55 -15.90
C GLY A 100 9.21 16.08 -14.52
N GLU A 101 8.61 17.20 -14.14
CA GLU A 101 8.97 17.94 -12.93
C GLU A 101 8.25 17.40 -11.69
N VAL A 102 8.98 17.24 -10.59
CA VAL A 102 8.46 16.75 -9.31
C VAL A 102 8.38 17.88 -8.30
N ASN A 103 7.15 18.38 -8.09
CA ASN A 103 6.89 19.48 -7.14
C ASN A 103 6.06 19.07 -5.92
N ASP A 104 5.51 17.86 -5.91
CA ASP A 104 4.69 17.38 -4.79
C ASP A 104 5.60 16.88 -3.64
N PRO A 105 5.48 17.43 -2.41
CA PRO A 105 6.39 17.09 -1.32
C PRO A 105 6.40 15.61 -0.92
N GLU A 106 5.25 14.92 -1.00
CA GLU A 106 5.18 13.49 -0.69
C GLU A 106 5.96 12.68 -1.73
N LEU A 107 5.83 13.06 -3.00
CA LEU A 107 6.56 12.42 -4.10
C LEU A 107 8.06 12.73 -4.06
N VAL A 108 8.46 13.97 -3.75
CA VAL A 108 9.88 14.35 -3.53
C VAL A 108 10.49 13.47 -2.43
N GLY A 109 9.80 13.33 -1.29
CA GLY A 109 10.25 12.50 -0.18
C GLY A 109 10.41 11.03 -0.57
N ALA A 110 9.49 10.47 -1.36
CA ALA A 110 9.58 9.10 -1.84
C ALA A 110 10.75 8.85 -2.82
N LEU A 111 11.17 9.88 -3.55
CA LEU A 111 12.19 9.79 -4.61
C LEU A 111 13.60 10.12 -4.14
N ALA A 112 13.78 10.77 -2.99
CA ALA A 112 15.06 11.34 -2.52
C ALA A 112 16.28 10.40 -2.57
N SER A 113 16.09 9.07 -2.48
CA SER A 113 17.17 8.08 -2.60
C SER A 113 16.80 6.89 -3.49
N ALA A 114 15.88 7.11 -4.42
CA ALA A 114 15.28 6.06 -5.24
C ALA A 114 15.24 6.42 -6.73
N THR A 115 16.14 7.30 -7.19
CA THR A 115 16.16 7.80 -8.58
C THR A 115 17.45 7.48 -9.30
N CYS A 116 17.37 7.37 -10.62
CA CYS A 116 18.49 7.34 -11.55
C CYS A 116 18.17 8.25 -12.75
N VAL A 117 19.22 8.66 -13.47
CA VAL A 117 19.08 9.54 -14.64
C VAL A 117 18.74 8.73 -15.88
N GLU A 118 19.44 7.62 -16.08
CA GLU A 118 19.30 6.80 -17.28
C GLU A 118 18.23 5.72 -17.11
N PRO A 119 17.33 5.51 -18.11
CA PRO A 119 16.39 4.40 -18.10
C PRO A 119 17.03 3.02 -18.00
N GLY A 120 18.23 2.83 -18.56
CA GLY A 120 18.95 1.55 -18.50
C GLY A 120 19.35 1.12 -17.08
N ASP A 121 19.45 2.08 -16.16
CA ASP A 121 19.74 1.88 -14.74
C ASP A 121 18.48 1.73 -13.88
N ALA A 122 17.31 1.94 -14.48
CA ALA A 122 16.04 2.02 -13.78
C ALA A 122 15.40 0.63 -13.66
N ALA A 123 14.75 0.40 -12.52
CA ALA A 123 13.83 -0.72 -12.36
C ALA A 123 12.41 -0.37 -12.85
N VAL A 124 12.10 0.92 -12.98
CA VAL A 124 10.78 1.43 -13.35
C VAL A 124 10.87 2.85 -13.90
N LEU A 125 9.98 3.23 -14.82
CA LEU A 125 9.78 4.61 -15.23
C LEU A 125 8.70 5.27 -14.38
N LEU A 126 8.87 6.55 -14.05
CA LEU A 126 7.89 7.32 -13.30
C LEU A 126 7.67 8.67 -13.98
N ALA A 127 6.49 8.85 -14.58
CA ALA A 127 6.15 10.05 -15.33
C ALA A 127 5.10 10.90 -14.64
N ILE A 128 5.36 12.20 -14.57
CA ILE A 128 4.46 13.20 -14.00
C ILE A 128 3.65 13.79 -15.16
N VAL A 129 2.39 13.38 -15.23
CA VAL A 129 1.47 13.64 -16.33
C VAL A 129 0.48 14.71 -15.92
N MET A 130 0.81 15.96 -16.22
CA MET A 130 -0.04 17.13 -15.90
C MET A 130 -0.92 17.59 -17.07
N ASN A 131 -0.65 17.09 -18.27
CA ASN A 131 -1.35 17.43 -19.51
C ASN A 131 -1.07 16.34 -20.57
N GLU A 132 -1.68 16.48 -21.75
CA GLU A 132 -1.51 15.56 -22.87
C GLU A 132 -0.06 15.45 -23.34
N THR A 133 0.68 16.56 -23.40
CA THR A 133 2.11 16.56 -23.76
C THR A 133 2.93 15.69 -22.81
N GLY A 134 2.67 15.79 -21.50
CA GLY A 134 3.31 14.94 -20.49
C GLY A 134 2.98 13.46 -20.68
N LEU A 135 1.74 13.14 -21.08
CA LEU A 135 1.32 11.77 -21.38
C LEU A 135 2.03 11.20 -22.61
N LEU A 136 2.15 11.99 -23.67
CA LEU A 136 2.87 11.61 -24.88
C LEU A 136 4.36 11.37 -24.60
N SER A 137 5.01 12.24 -23.81
CA SER A 137 6.40 12.05 -23.38
C SER A 137 6.58 10.78 -22.54
N ALA A 138 5.66 10.52 -21.60
CA ALA A 138 5.66 9.30 -20.79
C ALA A 138 5.58 8.04 -21.67
N PHE A 139 4.69 8.06 -22.66
CA PHE A 139 4.52 6.96 -23.59
C PHE A 139 5.73 6.77 -24.53
N ALA A 140 6.34 7.85 -25.00
CA ALA A 140 7.53 7.79 -25.84
C ALA A 140 8.71 7.13 -25.10
N GLU A 141 8.90 7.45 -23.82
CA GLU A 141 9.92 6.81 -22.98
C GLU A 141 9.61 5.34 -22.69
N ALA A 142 8.36 5.02 -22.35
CA ALA A 142 7.95 3.64 -22.10
C ALA A 142 8.00 2.77 -23.38
N SER A 143 7.80 3.35 -24.56
CA SER A 143 7.90 2.65 -25.84
C SER A 143 9.34 2.33 -26.19
N ARG A 144 10.29 3.21 -25.82
CA ARG A 144 11.74 2.96 -25.97
C ARG A 144 12.26 1.91 -24.98
N ASN A 145 11.61 1.78 -23.82
CA ASN A 145 12.00 0.86 -22.75
C ASN A 145 10.89 -0.15 -22.43
N PRO A 146 10.49 -1.03 -23.37
CA PRO A 146 9.29 -1.86 -23.23
C PRO A 146 9.37 -2.90 -22.10
N HIS A 147 10.57 -3.17 -21.59
CA HIS A 147 10.82 -4.06 -20.45
C HIS A 147 10.56 -3.39 -19.09
N LEU A 148 10.49 -2.06 -19.04
CA LEU A 148 10.21 -1.31 -17.83
C LEU A 148 8.70 -1.07 -17.69
N ALA A 149 8.20 -1.21 -16.46
CA ALA A 149 6.87 -0.71 -16.13
C ALA A 149 6.90 0.83 -16.05
N LEU A 150 5.78 1.46 -16.38
CA LEU A 150 5.58 2.91 -16.29
C LEU A 150 4.57 3.23 -15.20
N TRP A 151 4.96 4.04 -14.21
CA TRP A 151 4.03 4.74 -13.35
C TRP A 151 3.63 6.07 -14.00
N CYS A 152 2.36 6.25 -14.30
CA CYS A 152 1.81 7.57 -14.62
C CYS A 152 1.24 8.19 -13.35
N ILE A 153 1.73 9.37 -12.98
CA ILE A 153 1.27 10.16 -11.83
C ILE A 153 0.56 11.39 -12.34
N TYR A 154 -0.70 11.57 -11.97
CA TYR A 154 -1.55 12.64 -12.50
C TYR A 154 -2.52 13.19 -11.43
N PRO A 155 -3.05 14.42 -11.64
CA PRO A 155 -4.03 15.00 -10.73
C PRO A 155 -5.30 14.14 -10.61
N LYS A 156 -5.90 14.14 -9.43
CA LYS A 156 -7.21 13.51 -9.18
C LYS A 156 -8.27 14.56 -8.87
N GLY A 157 -9.53 14.24 -9.19
CA GLY A 157 -10.68 15.10 -8.94
C GLY A 157 -11.23 15.77 -10.19
N LYS A 158 -12.32 16.52 -10.02
CA LYS A 158 -13.08 17.17 -11.11
C LYS A 158 -12.31 18.26 -11.85
N ASP A 159 -11.34 18.89 -11.18
CA ASP A 159 -10.53 19.99 -11.72
C ASP A 159 -9.19 19.49 -12.31
N ALA A 160 -9.05 18.18 -12.51
CA ALA A 160 -7.85 17.60 -13.10
C ALA A 160 -7.72 17.98 -14.59
N SER A 161 -6.61 18.60 -14.94
CA SER A 161 -6.25 18.94 -16.33
C SER A 161 -6.15 17.72 -17.24
N ILE A 162 -5.81 16.56 -16.68
CA ILE A 162 -5.89 15.26 -17.33
C ILE A 162 -6.32 14.23 -16.29
N GLY A 163 -7.49 13.62 -16.52
CA GLY A 163 -8.10 12.69 -15.57
C GLY A 163 -7.69 11.23 -15.79
N ASP A 164 -8.00 10.38 -14.80
CA ASP A 164 -7.77 8.92 -14.83
C ASP A 164 -8.25 8.26 -16.12
N LYS A 165 -9.46 8.61 -16.55
CA LYS A 165 -10.08 8.06 -17.76
C LYS A 165 -9.22 8.32 -19.00
N ALA A 166 -8.75 9.55 -19.21
CA ALA A 166 -7.97 9.93 -20.37
C ALA A 166 -6.62 9.19 -20.39
N VAL A 167 -5.90 9.15 -19.26
CA VAL A 167 -4.64 8.41 -19.15
C VAL A 167 -4.84 6.92 -19.42
N ARG A 168 -5.88 6.32 -18.82
CA ARG A 168 -6.16 4.89 -18.96
C ARG A 168 -6.58 4.51 -20.38
N GLU A 169 -7.48 5.27 -21.00
CA GLU A 169 -7.92 5.04 -22.39
C GLU A 169 -6.74 5.13 -23.37
N PHE A 170 -5.93 6.18 -23.24
CA PHE A 170 -4.74 6.35 -24.06
C PHE A 170 -3.75 5.17 -23.90
N MET A 171 -3.34 4.87 -22.66
CA MET A 171 -2.36 3.81 -22.42
C MET A 171 -2.85 2.43 -22.90
N ARG A 172 -4.14 2.13 -22.74
CA ARG A 172 -4.73 0.86 -23.20
C ARG A 172 -4.83 0.79 -24.71
N SER A 173 -5.21 1.87 -25.39
CA SER A 173 -5.20 1.95 -26.86
C SER A 173 -3.80 1.73 -27.43
N SER A 174 -2.78 2.10 -26.65
CA SER A 174 -1.36 1.93 -26.98
C SER A 174 -0.75 0.60 -26.52
N GLY A 175 -1.58 -0.38 -26.10
CA GLY A 175 -1.15 -1.74 -25.78
C GLY A 175 -0.61 -1.95 -24.36
N TYR A 176 -0.76 -0.99 -23.46
CA TYR A 176 -0.38 -1.13 -22.05
C TYR A 176 -1.57 -1.52 -21.18
N MET A 177 -1.31 -2.30 -20.14
CA MET A 177 -2.31 -2.69 -19.15
C MET A 177 -1.98 -2.12 -17.79
N ASP A 178 -2.96 -1.51 -17.14
CA ASP A 178 -2.86 -1.13 -15.75
C ASP A 178 -2.89 -2.36 -14.84
N ASN A 179 -1.99 -2.44 -13.87
CA ASN A 179 -1.88 -3.59 -12.95
C ASN A 179 -1.78 -3.21 -11.47
N LYS A 180 -1.52 -1.93 -11.17
CA LYS A 180 -1.50 -1.37 -9.82
C LYS A 180 -1.92 0.09 -9.85
N SER A 181 -2.49 0.56 -8.76
CA SER A 181 -2.71 1.99 -8.51
C SER A 181 -2.51 2.30 -7.02
N CYS A 182 -2.16 3.54 -6.73
CA CYS A 182 -2.06 4.02 -5.35
C CYS A 182 -2.25 5.54 -5.28
N ALA A 183 -2.70 6.02 -4.12
CA ALA A 183 -2.70 7.44 -3.81
C ALA A 183 -1.26 7.91 -3.56
N VAL A 184 -0.88 9.02 -4.21
CA VAL A 184 0.41 9.69 -4.04
C VAL A 184 0.32 10.75 -2.96
N SER A 185 -0.64 11.67 -3.10
CA SER A 185 -0.90 12.75 -2.14
C SER A 185 -2.39 13.10 -2.14
N ALA A 186 -2.79 14.15 -1.41
CA ALA A 186 -4.15 14.70 -1.48
C ALA A 186 -4.57 15.12 -2.90
N ARG A 187 -3.61 15.44 -3.79
CA ARG A 187 -3.88 15.96 -5.14
C ARG A 187 -3.51 14.99 -6.27
N LEU A 188 -2.64 14.02 -6.01
CA LEU A 188 -2.09 13.12 -7.02
C LEU A 188 -2.50 11.67 -6.80
N THR A 189 -2.65 10.95 -7.90
CA THR A 189 -2.78 9.48 -7.93
C THR A 189 -1.76 8.90 -8.90
N ALA A 190 -1.37 7.65 -8.69
CA ALA A 190 -0.47 6.93 -9.57
C ALA A 190 -1.12 5.65 -10.07
N THR A 191 -0.93 5.34 -11.36
CA THR A 191 -1.33 4.08 -11.98
C THR A 191 -0.16 3.49 -12.73
N ARG A 192 0.11 2.20 -12.49
CA ARG A 192 1.22 1.47 -13.09
C ARG A 192 0.75 0.68 -14.30
N TYR A 193 1.46 0.88 -15.39
CA TYR A 193 1.24 0.27 -16.70
C TYR A 193 2.40 -0.63 -17.08
N SER A 194 2.11 -1.77 -17.69
CA SER A 194 3.09 -2.66 -18.30
C SER A 194 2.56 -3.18 -19.63
N ARG A 195 3.44 -3.41 -20.60
CA ARG A 195 3.06 -4.21 -21.78
C ARG A 195 2.82 -5.65 -21.36
N LYS A 196 1.84 -6.30 -21.97
CA LYS A 196 1.76 -7.77 -21.88
C LYS A 196 3.00 -8.33 -22.59
N PRO A 197 3.67 -9.35 -22.03
CA PRO A 197 4.72 -10.07 -22.73
C PRO A 197 4.19 -10.69 -24.03
#